data_AF-A0A8K0KLV1-F1
#
_entry.id   AF-A0A8K0KLV1-F1
#
_cell.length_a   1.000
_cell.length_b   1.000
_cell.length_c   1.000
_cell.angle_alpha   90.00
_cell.angle_beta   90.00
_cell.angle_gamma   90.00
#
_symmetry.space_group_name_H-M   'P 1'
#
loop_
_entity.id
_entity.type
_entity.pdbx_description
1 polymer ?
#
loop_
_entity_poly.entity_id
_entity_poly.type
_entity_poly.pdbx_seq_one_letter_code
_entity_poly.pdbx_strand_id
1 'polypeptide(L)'
;MCDFIAQNFSSLITMFGFHLFPVPIPRPFNTQFRCYSVSMIPGNVREDVENGGKIIMPPSALDQLTRLNIVYPMLFKLTNKKTNRITHCGVLEFVAEEGLVYIPYWMMQYLLLEEGDNLQVESVALPVATFSRFQPQSPDFLDITNPKAVLENALRSFACLTTGDVIAIKYNSRIYELCVLETQPGNAVSIIECDMNVEFAPPVGYQEPVRTPNRESVMTDCADIMAEPTGFVAFHGQGNRLEIFFHHCRTWSF
;
A
#
# COMPACT_ATOMS: atom_id res chain seq x y z
N MET A 1 -33.48 36.26 9.39
CA MET A 1 -33.95 35.43 10.53
C MET A 1 -33.17 34.12 10.51
N CYS A 2 -31.87 34.20 10.85
CA CYS A 2 -30.98 33.07 11.19
C CYS A 2 -29.60 33.58 11.69
N ASP A 3 -29.29 34.87 11.58
CA ASP A 3 -28.02 35.46 12.06
C ASP A 3 -28.13 36.24 13.40
N PHE A 4 -29.19 36.03 14.19
CA PHE A 4 -29.46 36.85 15.38
C PHE A 4 -29.46 36.10 16.73
N ILE A 5 -28.98 34.85 16.77
CA ILE A 5 -28.96 34.04 18.01
C ILE A 5 -27.52 33.79 18.53
N ALA A 6 -26.48 34.10 17.77
CA ALA A 6 -25.08 33.84 18.16
C ALA A 6 -24.40 34.97 18.97
N GLN A 7 -25.10 36.04 19.33
CA GLN A 7 -24.50 37.25 19.93
C GLN A 7 -24.95 37.58 21.37
N ASN A 8 -25.60 36.66 22.08
CA ASN A 8 -26.08 36.92 23.46
C ASN A 8 -25.66 35.92 24.54
N PHE A 9 -24.59 35.15 24.30
CA PHE A 9 -23.98 34.30 25.34
C PHE A 9 -22.57 34.75 25.77
N SER A 10 -22.18 35.99 25.46
CA SER A 10 -20.84 36.53 25.77
C SER A 10 -20.80 37.58 26.90
N SER A 11 -21.92 37.88 27.57
CA SER A 11 -21.97 39.06 28.48
C SER A 11 -22.55 38.80 29.87
N LEU A 12 -22.51 37.56 30.38
CA LEU A 12 -23.02 37.25 31.73
C LEU A 12 -22.12 36.33 32.57
N ILE A 13 -20.81 36.37 32.33
CA ILE A 13 -19.79 35.79 33.23
C ILE A 13 -18.71 36.85 33.50
N THR A 14 -19.15 38.02 33.95
CA THR A 14 -18.25 39.09 34.40
C THR A 14 -18.75 39.63 35.73
N MET A 15 -18.86 38.77 36.75
CA MET A 15 -18.89 39.18 38.17
C MET A 15 -18.64 37.97 39.07
N PHE A 16 -17.43 37.40 39.04
CA PHE A 16 -16.86 36.71 40.20
C PHE A 16 -15.34 36.68 40.03
N GLY A 17 -14.64 37.43 40.88
CA GLY A 17 -13.20 37.43 40.95
C GLY A 17 -12.70 36.08 41.43
N PHE A 18 -12.25 35.25 40.51
CA PHE A 18 -11.30 34.18 40.74
C PHE A 18 -10.28 34.26 39.62
N HIS A 19 -9.01 34.48 39.98
CA HIS A 19 -7.88 34.25 39.08
C HIS A 19 -7.86 32.76 38.71
N LEU A 20 -8.63 32.40 37.68
CA LEU A 20 -8.46 31.15 36.97
C LEU A 20 -7.16 31.29 36.17
N PHE A 21 -6.09 30.74 36.73
CA PHE A 21 -4.94 30.32 35.95
C PHE A 21 -5.44 29.61 34.69
N PRO A 22 -4.89 29.91 33.50
CA PRO A 22 -5.27 29.18 32.30
C PRO A 22 -4.96 27.71 32.56
N VAL A 23 -6.01 26.88 32.64
CA VAL A 23 -5.87 25.43 32.59
C VAL A 23 -5.01 25.16 31.36
N PRO A 24 -3.81 24.56 31.49
CA PRO A 24 -3.04 24.20 30.33
C PRO A 24 -3.85 23.12 29.63
N ILE A 25 -4.56 23.50 28.57
CA ILE A 25 -5.08 22.54 27.60
C ILE A 25 -3.85 21.69 27.23
N PRO A 26 -3.85 20.37 27.49
CA PRO A 26 -2.72 19.52 27.14
C PRO A 26 -2.54 19.65 25.64
N ARG A 27 -1.51 20.40 25.23
CA ARG A 27 -1.22 20.50 23.81
C ARG A 27 -0.74 19.11 23.40
N PRO A 28 -1.27 18.54 22.31
CA PRO A 28 -0.71 17.31 21.77
C PRO A 28 0.78 17.55 21.56
N PHE A 29 1.58 16.50 21.80
CA PHE A 29 3.01 16.55 21.52
C PHE A 29 3.18 17.03 20.07
N ASN A 30 3.79 18.20 19.87
CA ASN A 30 3.95 18.80 18.55
C ASN A 30 5.31 19.48 18.51
N THR A 31 6.25 18.81 17.86
CA THR A 31 7.66 19.21 17.82
C THR A 31 8.20 19.06 16.41
N GLN A 32 9.30 19.76 16.12
CA GLN A 32 10.00 19.64 14.84
C GLN A 32 11.31 18.92 15.07
N PHE A 33 11.58 17.93 14.22
CA PHE A 33 12.82 17.18 14.21
C PHE A 33 13.48 17.28 12.85
N ARG A 34 14.79 17.05 12.81
CA ARG A 34 15.49 16.83 11.54
C ARG A 34 15.33 15.38 11.13
N CYS A 35 14.81 15.14 9.92
CA CYS A 35 14.66 13.79 9.39
C CYS A 35 15.93 13.32 8.69
N TYR A 36 16.33 12.09 8.97
CA TYR A 36 17.43 11.40 8.29
C TYR A 36 16.98 10.01 7.86
N SER A 37 17.63 9.45 6.84
CA SER A 37 17.41 8.07 6.44
C SER A 37 17.90 7.11 7.53
N VAL A 38 17.16 6.02 7.74
CA VAL A 38 17.56 4.93 8.65
C VAL A 38 18.94 4.37 8.32
N SER A 39 19.37 4.41 7.05
CA SER A 39 20.69 3.97 6.62
C SER A 39 21.84 4.78 7.22
N MET A 40 21.58 5.99 7.72
CA MET A 40 22.60 6.85 8.35
C MET A 40 22.83 6.54 9.84
N ILE A 41 22.02 5.68 10.45
CA ILE A 41 22.22 5.30 11.85
C ILE A 41 23.60 4.63 11.99
N PRO A 42 24.45 5.09 12.93
CA PRO A 42 25.73 4.46 13.18
C PRO A 42 25.52 3.04 13.73
N GLY A 43 25.96 2.03 12.97
CA GLY A 43 25.87 0.63 13.37
C GLY A 43 25.47 -0.31 12.25
N ASN A 44 24.80 -1.41 12.60
CA ASN A 44 24.28 -2.38 11.63
C ASN A 44 23.08 -1.81 10.88
N VAL A 45 23.06 -2.04 9.56
CA VAL A 45 21.91 -1.74 8.70
C VAL A 45 20.72 -2.58 9.17
N ARG A 46 19.66 -1.90 9.61
CA ARG A 46 18.42 -2.53 10.08
C ARG A 46 17.39 -2.54 8.96
N GLU A 47 17.48 -3.53 8.08
CA GLU A 47 16.55 -3.69 6.96
C GLU A 47 15.09 -3.87 7.43
N ASP A 48 14.87 -4.42 8.62
CA ASP A 48 13.55 -4.58 9.24
C ASP A 48 12.85 -3.23 9.47
N VAL A 49 13.61 -2.18 9.79
CA VAL A 49 13.08 -0.82 9.99
C VAL A 49 12.78 -0.18 8.64
N GLU A 50 13.64 -0.38 7.65
CA GLU A 50 13.46 0.17 6.30
C GLU A 50 12.21 -0.41 5.60
N ASN A 51 11.91 -1.69 5.82
CA ASN A 51 10.74 -2.36 5.26
C ASN A 51 9.45 -2.20 6.11
N GLY A 52 9.49 -1.36 7.14
CA GLY A 52 8.38 -1.16 8.06
C GLY A 52 7.83 0.27 8.06
N GLY A 53 6.78 0.48 8.87
CA GLY A 53 6.12 1.77 9.10
C GLY A 53 6.46 2.41 10.44
N LYS A 54 7.64 2.09 10.97
CA LYS A 54 8.08 2.54 12.30
C LYS A 54 9.31 3.43 12.19
N ILE A 55 9.32 4.50 12.97
CA ILE A 55 10.40 5.49 13.02
C ILE A 55 11.21 5.37 14.31
N ILE A 56 12.42 5.92 14.32
CA ILE A 56 13.26 5.97 15.51
C ILE A 56 13.36 7.42 15.98
N MET A 57 13.06 7.64 17.26
CA MET A 57 12.96 8.96 17.87
C MET A 57 14.00 9.14 18.99
N PRO A 58 14.25 10.37 19.47
CA PRO A 58 15.18 10.58 20.58
C PRO A 58 14.53 10.28 21.93
N PRO A 59 15.31 9.91 22.96
CA PRO A 59 14.78 9.61 24.30
C PRO A 59 14.06 10.81 24.93
N SER A 60 14.47 12.05 24.63
CA SER A 60 13.73 13.25 25.08
C SER A 60 12.27 13.30 24.60
N ALA A 61 11.96 12.70 23.45
CA ALA A 61 10.58 12.62 22.98
C ALA A 61 9.76 11.71 23.90
N LEU A 62 10.30 10.56 24.31
CA LEU A 62 9.64 9.65 25.25
C LEU A 62 9.34 10.32 26.60
N ASP A 63 10.28 11.09 27.13
CA ASP A 63 10.09 11.85 28.38
C ASP A 63 8.96 12.87 28.26
N GLN A 64 8.76 13.48 27.09
CA GLN A 64 7.64 14.38 26.87
C GLN A 64 6.31 13.62 26.71
N LEU A 65 6.31 12.49 26.01
CA LEU A 65 5.12 11.66 25.80
C LEU A 65 4.61 11.07 27.12
N THR A 66 5.51 10.63 27.99
CA THR A 66 5.18 10.12 29.33
C THR A 66 4.60 11.21 30.23
N ARG A 67 5.11 12.44 30.19
CA ARG A 67 4.53 13.60 30.91
C ARG A 67 3.13 13.95 30.43
N LEU A 68 2.85 13.71 29.15
CA LEU A 68 1.53 13.92 28.54
C LEU A 68 0.58 12.73 28.77
N ASN A 69 1.01 11.70 29.50
CA ASN A 69 0.26 10.46 29.75
C ASN A 69 -0.22 9.77 28.46
N ILE A 70 0.59 9.83 27.40
CA ILE A 70 0.28 9.11 26.14
C ILE A 70 0.59 7.63 26.35
N VAL A 71 -0.46 6.82 26.34
CA VAL A 71 -0.37 5.36 26.49
C VAL A 71 -0.18 4.71 25.12
N TYR A 72 0.43 3.53 25.10
CA TYR A 72 0.55 2.71 23.90
C TYR A 72 -0.83 2.43 23.25
N PRO A 73 -0.95 2.43 21.91
CA PRO A 73 0.11 2.67 20.92
C PRO A 73 0.45 4.15 20.72
N MET A 74 1.76 4.45 20.67
CA MET A 74 2.26 5.79 20.37
C MET A 74 2.33 6.00 18.86
N LEU A 75 1.33 6.71 18.33
CA LEU A 75 1.21 7.00 16.91
C LEU A 75 1.49 8.49 16.66
N PHE A 76 2.11 8.75 15.52
CA PHE A 76 2.53 10.08 15.13
C PHE A 76 2.03 10.42 13.74
N LYS A 77 1.66 11.68 13.59
CA LYS A 77 1.41 12.33 12.32
C LYS A 77 2.66 13.10 11.93
N LEU A 78 3.23 12.73 10.80
CA LEU A 78 4.36 13.42 10.19
C LEU A 78 3.82 14.38 9.14
N THR A 79 4.22 15.65 9.22
CA THR A 79 3.82 16.68 8.26
C THR A 79 5.06 17.35 7.67
N ASN A 80 5.19 17.29 6.35
CA ASN A 80 6.18 18.07 5.64
C ASN A 80 5.59 19.45 5.31
N LYS A 81 6.16 20.52 5.90
CA LYS A 81 5.69 21.90 5.68
C LYS A 81 5.99 22.42 4.26
N LYS A 82 6.98 21.86 3.56
CA LYS A 82 7.36 22.30 2.22
C LYS A 82 6.34 21.83 1.17
N THR A 83 5.93 20.56 1.26
CA THR A 83 5.04 19.92 0.29
C THR A 83 3.60 19.77 0.77
N ASN A 84 3.32 20.13 2.02
CA ASN A 84 2.03 19.92 2.70
C ASN A 84 1.55 18.46 2.66
N ARG A 85 2.47 17.50 2.51
CA ARG A 85 2.17 16.08 2.60
C ARG A 85 2.17 15.63 4.05
N ILE A 86 1.26 14.71 4.33
CA ILE A 86 1.02 14.16 5.66
C ILE A 86 1.06 12.65 5.53
N THR A 87 1.69 11.97 6.49
CA THR A 87 1.66 10.52 6.65
C THR A 87 1.57 10.20 8.13
N HIS A 88 1.08 9.01 8.48
CA HIS A 88 1.04 8.54 9.85
C HIS A 88 2.03 7.39 10.04
N CYS A 89 2.68 7.33 11.18
CA CYS A 89 3.66 6.30 11.50
C CYS A 89 3.62 5.93 12.99
N GLY A 90 4.17 4.77 13.31
CA GLY A 90 4.44 4.38 14.70
C GLY A 90 5.90 4.64 15.07
N VAL A 91 6.22 4.54 16.36
CA VAL A 91 7.61 4.52 16.84
C VAL A 91 8.06 3.08 17.07
N LEU A 92 9.31 2.78 16.70
CA LEU A 92 9.96 1.51 17.04
C LEU A 92 10.65 1.59 18.40
N GLU A 93 11.57 2.54 18.54
CA GLU A 93 12.40 2.72 19.72
C GLU A 93 12.90 4.17 19.84
N PHE A 94 13.37 4.52 21.03
CA PHE A 94 13.84 5.86 21.36
C PHE A 94 15.35 5.89 21.57
N VAL A 95 16.12 5.70 20.49
CA VAL A 95 17.59 5.65 20.52
C VAL A 95 18.27 6.70 19.62
N ALA A 96 17.50 7.57 18.96
CA ALA A 96 18.08 8.60 18.10
C ALA A 96 18.81 9.68 18.90
N GLU A 97 19.74 10.38 18.25
CA GLU A 97 20.36 11.58 18.80
C GLU A 97 19.33 12.70 19.00
N GLU A 98 19.60 13.56 19.97
CA GLU A 98 18.70 14.65 20.34
C GLU A 98 18.42 15.61 19.17
N GLY A 99 17.13 15.82 18.88
CA GLY A 99 16.69 16.66 17.76
C GLY A 99 16.70 15.96 16.38
N LEU A 100 17.08 14.69 16.31
CA LEU A 100 17.07 13.87 15.10
C LEU A 100 15.98 12.80 15.14
N VAL A 101 15.40 12.51 13.98
CA VAL A 101 14.48 11.38 13.79
C VAL A 101 14.90 10.61 12.55
N TYR A 102 14.93 9.29 12.65
CA TYR A 102 15.23 8.41 11.52
C TYR A 102 13.94 7.83 10.97
N ILE A 103 13.75 7.99 9.66
CA ILE A 103 12.57 7.53 8.95
C ILE A 103 12.95 6.60 7.78
N PRO A 104 12.13 5.59 7.46
CA PRO A 104 12.38 4.71 6.33
C PRO A 104 12.49 5.48 5.01
N TYR A 105 13.30 4.97 4.09
CA TYR A 105 13.58 5.64 2.82
C TYR A 105 12.31 5.86 1.97
N TRP A 106 11.44 4.86 1.88
CA TRP A 106 10.17 4.96 1.14
C TRP A 106 9.27 6.09 1.70
N MET A 107 9.30 6.33 3.01
CA MET A 107 8.54 7.38 3.66
C MET A 107 9.13 8.77 3.35
N MET A 108 10.46 8.88 3.27
CA MET A 108 11.14 10.10 2.81
C MET A 108 10.76 10.43 1.37
N GLN A 109 10.77 9.42 0.49
CA GLN A 109 10.38 9.58 -0.92
C GLN A 109 8.92 10.01 -1.04
N TYR A 110 8.01 9.40 -0.27
CA TYR A 110 6.60 9.78 -0.27
C TYR A 110 6.37 11.21 0.22
N LEU A 111 7.05 11.63 1.29
CA LEU A 111 6.95 13.00 1.82
C LEU A 111 7.73 14.03 1.00
N LEU A 112 8.58 13.60 0.05
CA LEU A 112 9.55 14.42 -0.68
C LEU A 112 10.44 15.21 0.29
N LEU A 113 11.05 14.49 1.23
CA LEU A 113 11.99 15.04 2.20
C LEU A 113 13.43 14.70 1.78
N GLU A 114 14.32 15.67 1.97
CA GLU A 114 15.76 15.44 1.89
C GLU A 114 16.34 15.21 3.30
N GLU A 115 17.53 14.64 3.37
CA GLU A 115 18.22 14.41 4.64
C GLU A 115 18.57 15.74 5.31
N GLY A 116 18.25 15.87 6.59
CA GLY A 116 18.41 17.11 7.36
C GLY A 116 17.23 18.08 7.28
N ASP A 117 16.17 17.76 6.53
CA ASP A 117 14.97 18.59 6.48
C ASP A 117 14.17 18.59 7.78
N ASN A 118 13.43 19.68 8.00
CA ASN A 118 12.57 19.81 9.16
C ASN A 118 11.24 19.07 8.94
N LEU A 119 10.98 18.08 9.78
CA LEU A 119 9.76 17.31 9.82
C LEU A 119 8.96 17.67 11.08
N GLN A 120 7.69 18.02 10.90
CA GLN A 120 6.79 18.25 12.03
C GLN A 120 6.18 16.91 12.47
N VAL A 121 6.35 16.60 13.75
CA VAL A 121 5.87 15.36 14.37
C VAL A 121 4.84 15.72 15.42
N GLU A 122 3.62 15.22 15.24
CA GLU A 122 2.50 15.43 16.14
C GLU A 122 1.99 14.09 16.69
N SER A 123 1.73 13.98 17.99
CA SER A 123 1.09 12.80 18.57
C SER A 123 -0.41 12.81 18.27
N VAL A 124 -0.92 11.70 17.75
CA VAL A 124 -2.33 11.54 17.37
C VAL A 124 -2.81 10.17 17.80
N ALA A 125 -4.02 10.09 18.34
CA ALA A 125 -4.71 8.82 18.56
C ALA A 125 -5.56 8.47 17.33
N LEU A 126 -5.35 7.30 16.75
CA LEU A 126 -6.08 6.82 15.57
C LEU A 126 -7.02 5.66 15.94
N PRO A 127 -8.21 5.59 15.33
CA PRO A 127 -9.10 4.45 15.51
C PRO A 127 -8.51 3.20 14.86
N VAL A 128 -8.92 2.04 15.38
CA VAL A 128 -8.58 0.73 14.79
C VAL A 128 -9.21 0.58 13.41
N ALA A 129 -8.42 0.11 12.45
CA ALA A 129 -8.87 -0.16 11.09
C ALA A 129 -9.85 -1.33 11.06
N THR A 130 -10.95 -1.19 10.32
CA THR A 130 -11.91 -2.28 10.06
C THR A 130 -11.81 -2.78 8.62
N PHE A 131 -11.48 -1.88 7.70
CA PHE A 131 -11.39 -2.14 6.28
C PHE A 131 -10.31 -1.28 5.64
N SER A 132 -9.57 -1.87 4.71
CA SER A 132 -8.62 -1.15 3.86
C SER A 132 -8.59 -1.71 2.45
N ARG A 133 -8.51 -0.81 1.48
CA ARG A 133 -8.38 -1.14 0.05
C ARG A 133 -7.02 -0.71 -0.45
N PHE A 134 -6.29 -1.65 -1.03
CA PHE A 134 -4.95 -1.41 -1.60
C PHE A 134 -4.95 -1.55 -3.11
N GLN A 135 -4.17 -0.71 -3.77
CA GLN A 135 -3.93 -0.76 -5.21
C GLN A 135 -2.44 -0.97 -5.47
N PRO A 136 -2.04 -2.13 -6.03
CA PRO A 136 -0.65 -2.34 -6.44
C PRO A 136 -0.27 -1.37 -7.57
N GLN A 137 0.93 -0.78 -7.49
CA GLN A 137 1.43 0.12 -8.53
C GLN A 137 2.08 -0.64 -9.70
N SER A 138 2.59 -1.85 -9.46
CA SER A 138 3.21 -2.71 -10.47
C SER A 138 2.37 -3.97 -10.73
N PRO A 139 2.27 -4.44 -12.00
CA PRO A 139 1.69 -5.74 -12.32
C PRO A 139 2.49 -6.91 -11.74
N ASP A 140 3.75 -6.72 -11.35
CA ASP A 140 4.59 -7.76 -10.72
C ASP A 140 3.96 -8.33 -9.44
N PHE A 141 3.08 -7.55 -8.79
CA PHE A 141 2.35 -8.02 -7.60
C PHE A 141 1.33 -9.13 -7.94
N LEU A 142 0.88 -9.23 -9.20
CA LEU A 142 -0.03 -10.28 -9.66
C LEU A 142 0.66 -11.65 -9.77
N ASP A 143 1.99 -11.68 -9.91
CA ASP A 143 2.78 -12.92 -10.00
C ASP A 143 2.90 -13.63 -8.63
N ILE A 144 2.49 -12.98 -7.54
CA ILE A 144 2.54 -13.53 -6.20
C ILE A 144 1.41 -14.55 -6.03
N THR A 145 1.75 -15.79 -5.66
CA THR A 145 0.78 -16.88 -5.46
C THR A 145 -0.27 -16.55 -4.39
N ASN A 146 0.12 -15.86 -3.31
CA ASN A 146 -0.78 -15.48 -2.23
C ASN A 146 -0.54 -14.01 -1.78
N PRO A 147 -1.12 -13.02 -2.49
CA PRO A 147 -0.89 -11.61 -2.20
C PRO A 147 -1.46 -11.17 -0.85
N LYS A 148 -2.55 -11.80 -0.38
CA LYS A 148 -3.17 -11.50 0.91
C LYS A 148 -2.22 -11.82 2.08
N ALA A 149 -1.68 -13.04 2.10
CA ALA A 149 -0.78 -13.45 3.18
C ALA A 149 0.51 -12.64 3.22
N VAL A 150 1.06 -12.28 2.06
CA VAL A 150 2.25 -11.42 1.96
C VAL A 150 1.96 -10.04 2.56
N LEU A 151 0.82 -9.45 2.20
CA LEU A 151 0.42 -8.16 2.72
C LEU A 151 0.14 -8.21 4.22
N GLU A 152 -0.59 -9.20 4.72
CA GLU A 152 -0.83 -9.38 6.17
C GLU A 152 0.47 -9.51 6.96
N ASN A 153 1.44 -10.27 6.44
CA ASN A 153 2.74 -10.39 7.08
C ASN A 153 3.53 -9.08 7.06
N ALA A 154 3.49 -8.35 5.93
CA ALA A 154 4.12 -7.04 5.82
C ALA A 154 3.47 -6.03 6.78
N LEU A 155 2.14 -5.97 6.85
CA LEU A 155 1.40 -5.01 7.68
C LEU A 155 1.72 -5.12 9.18
N ARG A 156 2.24 -6.26 9.66
CA ARG A 156 2.73 -6.39 11.05
C ARG A 156 3.89 -5.44 11.39
N SER A 157 4.69 -5.05 10.40
CA SER A 157 5.77 -4.07 10.59
C SER A 157 5.26 -2.62 10.52
N PHE A 158 4.02 -2.40 10.09
CA PHE A 158 3.38 -1.09 10.02
C PHE A 158 2.47 -0.86 11.22
N ALA A 159 2.41 0.37 11.70
CA ALA A 159 1.56 0.75 12.82
C ALA A 159 0.28 1.47 12.37
N CYS A 160 0.36 2.23 11.28
CA CYS A 160 -0.70 3.07 10.78
C CYS A 160 -0.84 2.93 9.26
N LEU A 161 -2.02 3.25 8.76
CA LEU A 161 -2.27 3.49 7.34
C LEU A 161 -3.01 4.81 7.18
N THR A 162 -2.66 5.55 6.12
CA THR A 162 -3.41 6.73 5.69
C THR A 162 -3.93 6.52 4.28
N THR A 163 -5.15 6.98 4.00
CA THR A 163 -5.69 7.06 2.64
C THR A 163 -4.81 7.94 1.75
N GLY A 164 -4.44 7.42 0.59
CA GLY A 164 -3.59 8.08 -0.40
C GLY A 164 -2.09 7.85 -0.20
N ASP A 165 -1.68 7.19 0.90
CA ASP A 165 -0.28 6.87 1.12
C ASP A 165 0.18 5.73 0.20
N VAL A 166 1.42 5.84 -0.28
CA VAL A 166 2.11 4.76 -1.01
C VAL A 166 3.06 4.09 -0.05
N ILE A 167 2.77 2.84 0.31
CA ILE A 167 3.61 2.00 1.17
C ILE A 167 4.47 1.09 0.30
N ALA A 168 5.70 0.83 0.75
CA ALA A 168 6.62 -0.10 0.10
C ALA A 168 6.78 -1.35 0.97
N ILE A 169 6.57 -2.53 0.37
CA ILE A 169 6.76 -3.82 1.06
C ILE A 169 7.84 -4.64 0.36
N LYS A 170 8.69 -5.31 1.14
CA LYS A 170 9.73 -6.20 0.60
C LYS A 170 9.27 -7.65 0.64
N TYR A 171 9.24 -8.31 -0.51
CA TYR A 171 8.92 -9.74 -0.62
C TYR A 171 9.81 -10.41 -1.67
N ASN A 172 10.40 -11.57 -1.34
CA ASN A 172 11.36 -12.29 -2.20
C ASN A 172 12.47 -11.40 -2.78
N SER A 173 13.03 -10.51 -1.95
CA SER A 173 14.08 -9.56 -2.33
C SER A 173 13.67 -8.53 -3.40
N ARG A 174 12.38 -8.33 -3.62
CA ARG A 174 11.81 -7.26 -4.45
C ARG A 174 10.97 -6.33 -3.59
N ILE A 175 10.98 -5.05 -3.92
CA ILE A 175 10.16 -4.02 -3.27
C ILE A 175 8.92 -3.81 -4.14
N TYR A 176 7.74 -3.95 -3.55
CA TYR A 176 6.46 -3.71 -4.17
C TYR A 176 5.82 -2.47 -3.56
N GLU A 177 5.40 -1.54 -4.40
CA GLU A 177 4.70 -0.33 -3.99
C GLU A 177 3.19 -0.54 -4.08
N LEU A 178 2.49 -0.23 -3.00
CA LEU A 178 1.04 -0.34 -2.87
C LEU A 178 0.48 1.01 -2.43
N CYS A 179 -0.48 1.53 -3.16
CA CYS A 179 -1.22 2.71 -2.78
C CYS A 179 -2.43 2.32 -1.93
N VAL A 180 -2.63 2.99 -0.80
CA VAL A 180 -3.82 2.85 0.03
C VAL A 180 -4.92 3.71 -0.57
N LEU A 181 -5.95 3.11 -1.15
CA LEU A 181 -7.06 3.85 -1.74
C LEU A 181 -8.06 4.34 -0.70
N GLU A 182 -8.43 3.46 0.22
CA GLU A 182 -9.47 3.73 1.22
C GLU A 182 -9.14 3.01 2.53
N THR A 183 -9.45 3.66 3.65
CA THR A 183 -9.39 3.09 4.99
C THR A 183 -10.65 3.48 5.75
N GLN A 184 -11.13 2.60 6.62
CA GLN A 184 -12.28 2.84 7.49
C GLN A 184 -11.92 2.52 8.95
N PRO A 185 -12.43 3.28 9.94
CA PRO A 185 -13.52 4.27 9.85
C PRO A 185 -13.10 5.71 9.51
N GLY A 186 -11.81 5.99 9.35
CA GLY A 186 -11.31 7.33 9.03
C GLY A 186 -10.19 7.31 8.01
N ASN A 187 -9.72 8.50 7.63
CA ASN A 187 -8.64 8.67 6.66
C ASN A 187 -7.29 8.14 7.16
N ALA A 188 -7.10 8.09 8.48
CA ALA A 188 -5.93 7.55 9.12
C ALA A 188 -6.38 6.56 10.18
N VAL A 189 -5.81 5.36 10.16
CA VAL A 189 -6.20 4.25 11.02
C VAL A 189 -4.99 3.54 11.59
N SER A 190 -5.15 2.98 12.79
CA SER A 190 -4.18 2.10 13.43
C SER A 190 -4.44 0.66 13.00
N ILE A 191 -3.38 -0.09 12.69
CA ILE A 191 -3.43 -1.50 12.27
C ILE A 191 -2.66 -2.43 13.22
N ILE A 192 -2.30 -1.93 14.40
CA ILE A 192 -1.53 -2.69 15.38
C ILE A 192 -2.39 -3.82 15.96
N GLU A 193 -2.02 -5.07 15.69
CA GLU A 193 -2.71 -6.27 16.22
C GLU A 193 -4.22 -6.31 15.91
N CYS A 194 -4.60 -5.77 14.73
CA CYS A 194 -5.99 -5.67 14.33
C CYS A 194 -6.31 -6.62 13.18
N ASP A 195 -7.45 -7.30 13.27
CA ASP A 195 -8.02 -8.10 12.19
C ASP A 195 -8.91 -7.20 11.32
N MET A 196 -8.38 -6.71 10.20
CA MET A 196 -9.11 -5.88 9.25
C MET A 196 -9.33 -6.59 7.92
N ASN A 197 -10.42 -6.24 7.23
CA ASN A 197 -10.69 -6.75 5.90
C ASN A 197 -9.84 -6.02 4.86
N VAL A 198 -9.10 -6.80 4.06
CA VAL A 198 -8.21 -6.30 3.00
C VAL A 198 -8.81 -6.62 1.64
N GLU A 199 -9.02 -5.58 0.83
CA GLU A 199 -9.46 -5.67 -0.57
C GLU A 199 -8.37 -5.16 -1.52
N PHE A 200 -8.23 -5.81 -2.68
CA PHE A 200 -7.32 -5.38 -3.73
C PHE A 200 -8.08 -4.75 -4.89
N ALA A 201 -7.69 -3.53 -5.26
CA ALA A 201 -8.11 -2.88 -6.49
C ALA A 201 -7.20 -3.30 -7.67
N PRO A 202 -7.68 -3.23 -8.91
CA PRO A 202 -6.86 -3.50 -10.09
C PRO A 202 -5.65 -2.53 -10.15
N PRO A 203 -4.46 -3.01 -10.54
CA PRO A 203 -3.25 -2.19 -10.53
C PRO A 203 -3.30 -1.05 -11.55
N VAL A 204 -2.56 0.02 -11.27
CA VAL A 204 -2.49 1.21 -12.14
C VAL A 204 -1.87 0.83 -13.48
N GLY A 205 -2.57 1.11 -14.58
CA GLY A 205 -2.06 0.82 -15.93
C GLY A 205 -2.36 -0.59 -16.46
N TYR A 206 -3.15 -1.40 -15.76
CA TYR A 206 -3.67 -2.65 -16.35
C TYR A 206 -4.59 -2.34 -17.53
N GLN A 207 -4.08 -2.55 -18.74
CA GLN A 207 -4.93 -2.80 -19.90
C GLN A 207 -5.26 -4.29 -19.88
N GLU A 208 -6.52 -4.60 -19.60
CA GLU A 208 -7.04 -5.95 -19.80
C GLU A 208 -6.62 -6.39 -21.21
N PRO A 209 -5.91 -7.52 -21.38
CA PRO A 209 -5.61 -7.99 -22.71
C PRO A 209 -6.96 -8.14 -23.38
N VAL A 210 -7.22 -7.29 -24.39
CA VAL A 210 -8.44 -7.36 -25.19
C VAL A 210 -8.52 -8.82 -25.57
N ARG A 211 -9.52 -9.52 -25.03
CA ARG A 211 -9.93 -10.80 -25.60
C ARG A 211 -10.27 -10.43 -27.02
N THR A 212 -9.31 -10.55 -27.95
CA THR A 212 -9.67 -10.79 -29.33
C THR A 212 -10.65 -11.93 -29.18
N PRO A 213 -11.94 -11.75 -29.55
CA PRO A 213 -12.84 -12.88 -29.59
C PRO A 213 -12.07 -13.88 -30.41
N ASN A 214 -11.63 -14.96 -29.73
CA ASN A 214 -11.11 -16.12 -30.40
C ASN A 214 -12.19 -16.38 -31.40
N ARG A 215 -11.91 -16.17 -32.70
CA ARG A 215 -12.89 -16.40 -33.75
C ARG A 215 -13.34 -17.81 -33.47
N GLU A 216 -14.54 -17.90 -32.90
CA GLU A 216 -15.17 -19.16 -32.62
C GLU A 216 -15.04 -19.89 -33.94
N SER A 217 -14.46 -21.08 -33.85
CA SER A 217 -14.79 -22.15 -34.77
C SER A 217 -16.28 -22.00 -35.04
N VAL A 218 -16.60 -21.45 -36.21
CA VAL A 218 -17.97 -21.33 -36.68
C VAL A 218 -18.46 -22.76 -36.69
N MET A 219 -19.19 -23.15 -35.65
CA MET A 219 -20.08 -24.28 -35.71
C MET A 219 -21.13 -23.85 -36.71
N THR A 220 -20.84 -24.12 -37.99
CA THR A 220 -21.83 -24.02 -39.05
C THR A 220 -22.94 -24.97 -38.65
N ASP A 221 -24.10 -24.38 -38.45
CA ASP A 221 -25.37 -25.05 -38.25
C ASP A 221 -25.53 -26.15 -39.32
N CYS A 222 -25.51 -27.42 -38.92
CA CYS A 222 -25.59 -28.57 -39.82
C CYS A 222 -27.03 -28.86 -40.30
N ALA A 223 -27.92 -27.88 -40.36
CA ALA A 223 -29.32 -28.08 -40.72
C ALA A 223 -29.67 -27.81 -42.20
N ASP A 224 -28.80 -27.17 -42.98
CA ASP A 224 -29.11 -26.76 -44.38
C ASP A 224 -28.29 -27.49 -45.48
N ILE A 225 -27.70 -28.65 -45.16
CA ILE A 225 -27.01 -29.48 -46.17
C ILE A 225 -27.59 -30.89 -46.19
N MET A 226 -28.90 -30.98 -46.42
CA MET A 226 -29.55 -32.19 -46.93
C MET A 226 -30.36 -31.86 -48.18
N ALA A 227 -29.65 -31.62 -49.28
CA ALA A 227 -30.19 -31.89 -50.60
C ALA A 227 -29.51 -33.15 -51.11
N GLU A 228 -30.24 -34.26 -51.13
CA GLU A 228 -29.80 -35.52 -51.73
C GLU A 228 -29.39 -35.28 -53.19
N PRO A 229 -28.17 -35.67 -53.62
CA PRO A 229 -27.89 -35.77 -55.04
C PRO A 229 -28.56 -37.03 -55.58
N THR A 230 -29.68 -36.84 -56.28
CA THR A 230 -30.27 -37.87 -57.14
C THR A 230 -29.37 -38.09 -58.35
N GLY A 231 -28.45 -39.05 -58.25
CA GLY A 231 -27.66 -39.49 -59.40
C GLY A 231 -26.37 -40.21 -59.03
N PHE A 232 -26.06 -41.26 -59.78
CA PHE A 232 -24.78 -41.96 -59.69
C PHE A 232 -23.65 -41.03 -60.16
N VAL A 233 -22.73 -40.70 -59.25
CA VAL A 233 -21.50 -39.94 -59.58
C VAL A 233 -20.36 -40.94 -59.75
N ALA A 234 -19.87 -41.10 -60.98
CA ALA A 234 -18.70 -41.93 -61.26
C ALA A 234 -17.42 -41.30 -60.70
N PHE A 235 -16.50 -42.13 -60.21
CA PHE A 235 -15.20 -41.70 -59.69
C PHE A 235 -14.36 -41.03 -60.77
N HIS A 236 -14.08 -39.73 -60.61
CA HIS A 236 -13.14 -38.97 -61.46
C HIS A 236 -11.78 -38.80 -60.79
N GLY A 237 -11.20 -39.90 -60.31
CA GLY A 237 -9.84 -39.90 -59.77
C GLY A 237 -8.82 -40.20 -60.88
N GLN A 238 -7.88 -39.29 -61.12
CA GLN A 238 -6.66 -39.64 -61.88
C GLN A 238 -5.77 -40.53 -60.97
N GLY A 239 -5.56 -41.78 -61.38
CA GLY A 239 -4.72 -42.72 -60.65
C GLY A 239 -3.25 -42.32 -60.75
N ASN A 240 -2.64 -41.97 -59.62
CA ASN A 240 -1.19 -41.76 -59.52
C ASN A 240 -0.53 -43.08 -59.10
N ARG A 241 0.33 -43.63 -59.95
CA ARG A 241 1.06 -44.87 -59.70
C ARG A 241 2.21 -44.60 -58.74
N LEU A 242 2.21 -45.26 -57.58
CA LEU A 242 3.33 -45.24 -56.64
C LEU A 242 4.46 -46.15 -57.17
N GLU A 243 5.53 -45.55 -57.68
CA GLU A 243 6.79 -46.23 -57.96
C GLU A 243 7.50 -46.51 -56.63
N ILE A 244 7.47 -47.76 -56.18
CA ILE A 244 8.17 -48.23 -54.97
C ILE A 244 9.65 -48.41 -55.35
N PHE A 245 10.50 -47.44 -55.02
CA PHE A 245 11.95 -47.63 -55.07
C PHE A 245 12.38 -48.56 -53.92
N PHE A 246 12.61 -49.83 -54.28
CA PHE A 246 13.38 -50.79 -53.49
C PHE A 246 14.81 -50.25 -53.32
N HIS A 247 15.14 -49.67 -52.16
CA HIS A 247 16.54 -49.53 -51.77
C HIS A 247 16.96 -50.79 -51.01
N HIS A 248 17.90 -51.48 -51.64
CA HIS A 248 18.34 -52.82 -51.33
C HIS A 248 19.02 -52.88 -49.97
N CYS A 249 18.66 -53.91 -49.22
CA CYS A 249 19.36 -54.44 -48.07
C CYS A 249 20.87 -54.61 -48.37
N ARG A 250 21.74 -54.01 -47.55
CA ARG A 250 23.12 -54.48 -47.36
C ARG A 250 23.46 -54.49 -45.86
N THR A 251 23.19 -55.66 -45.27
CA THR A 251 24.09 -56.46 -44.43
C THR A 251 24.97 -55.73 -43.40
N TRP A 252 24.63 -55.97 -42.13
CA TRP A 252 25.55 -56.02 -41.00
C TRP A 252 26.46 -57.27 -41.05
N SER A 253 27.54 -57.20 -40.26
CA SER A 253 28.53 -58.24 -39.89
C SER A 253 29.84 -58.27 -40.69
N PHE A 254 30.90 -57.70 -40.11
CA PHE A 254 31.87 -58.45 -39.28
C PHE A 254 32.45 -57.53 -38.19
#